data_AF-A0A8K0CGC1-F1
#
_entry.id   AF-A0A8K0CGC1-F1
#
_cell.length_a   1.000
_cell.length_b   1.000
_cell.length_c   1.000
_cell.angle_alpha   90.00
_cell.angle_beta   90.00
_cell.angle_gamma   90.00
#
_symmetry.space_group_name_H-M   'P 1'
#
loop_
_entity.id
_entity.type
_entity.pdbx_description
1 polymer ?
#
loop_
_entity_poly.entity_id
_entity_poly.type
_entity_poly.pdbx_seq_one_letter_code
_entity_poly.pdbx_strand_id
1 'polypeptide(L)' 'MTDRLDIVVFGATGFSGKYTLPYVHKFSKLGKRNLTWAVAGRSKNKLRDILNCAAKKI' A
#
# COMPACT_ATOMS: atom_id res chain seq x y z
N MET A 1 -16.90 -5.10 11.58
CA MET A 1 -15.67 -5.73 12.11
C MET A 1 -14.52 -4.92 11.54
N THR A 2 -13.73 -4.25 12.37
CA THR A 2 -12.62 -3.41 11.90
C THR A 2 -11.37 -4.25 11.95
N ASP A 3 -10.96 -4.81 10.82
CA ASP A 3 -9.68 -5.51 10.74
C ASP A 3 -8.57 -4.52 11.08
N ARG A 4 -7.79 -4.85 12.11
CA ARG A 4 -6.70 -4.00 12.57
C ARG A 4 -5.58 -4.09 11.54
N LEU A 5 -5.26 -2.95 10.94
CA LEU A 5 -4.11 -2.81 10.05
C LEU A 5 -2.90 -2.34 10.82
N ASP A 6 -1.74 -2.91 10.53
CA ASP A 6 -0.46 -2.46 11.10
C ASP A 6 0.00 -1.16 10.42
N ILE A 7 -0.27 -1.01 9.12
CA ILE A 7 0.19 0.12 8.31
C ILE A 7 -0.92 0.63 7.40
N VAL A 8 -1.10 1.96 7.32
CA VAL A 8 -1.97 2.60 6.32
C VAL A 8 -1.22 3.71 5.61
N VAL A 9 -1.10 3.63 4.29
CA VAL A 9 -0.47 4.66 3.46
C VAL A 9 -1.52 5.65 2.97
N PHE A 10 -1.57 6.83 3.58
CA PHE A 10 -2.41 7.93 3.13
C PHE A 10 -1.78 8.66 1.95
N GLY A 11 -2.60 9.04 0.97
CA GLY A 11 -2.11 9.73 -0.23
C GLY A 11 -1.38 8.81 -1.21
N ALA A 12 -1.70 7.51 -1.21
CA ALA A 12 -1.05 6.50 -2.05
C ALA A 12 -1.09 6.81 -3.56
N THR A 13 -2.07 7.60 -4.02
CA THR A 13 -2.21 8.00 -5.42
C THR A 13 -1.32 9.19 -5.82
N GLY A 14 -0.76 9.92 -4.85
CA GLY A 14 0.14 11.05 -5.07
C GLY A 14 1.55 10.59 -5.43
N PHE A 15 2.40 11.51 -5.91
CA PHE A 15 3.74 11.19 -6.42
C PHE A 15 4.53 10.31 -5.46
N SER A 16 4.76 10.76 -4.22
CA SER A 16 5.52 10.00 -3.22
C SER A 16 4.87 8.66 -2.86
N GLY A 17 3.56 8.63 -2.67
CA GLY A 17 2.81 7.42 -2.30
C GLY A 17 2.99 6.27 -3.31
N LYS A 18 3.08 6.59 -4.61
CA LYS A 18 3.33 5.59 -5.67
C LYS A 18 4.67 4.89 -5.50
N TYR A 19 5.70 5.61 -5.06
CA TYR A 19 7.04 5.06 -4.86
C TYR A 19 7.23 4.45 -3.47
N THR A 20 6.43 4.84 -2.48
CA THR A 20 6.45 4.25 -1.12
C THR A 20 5.92 2.81 -1.10
N LEU A 21 4.93 2.49 -1.94
CA LEU A 21 4.25 1.20 -2.01
C LEU A 21 5.17 -0.04 -2.08
N PRO A 22 6.16 -0.12 -2.99
CA PRO A 22 7.10 -1.24 -3.05
C PRO A 22 7.91 -1.44 -1.77
N TYR A 23 8.31 -0.35 -1.10
CA TYR A 23 9.06 -0.44 0.15
C TYR A 23 8.19 -0.91 1.30
N VAL A 24 6.93 -0.44 1.37
CA VAL A 24 5.97 -0.93 2.37
C VAL A 24 5.71 -2.41 2.19
N HIS A 25 5.56 -2.89 0.96
CA HIS A 25 5.39 -4.32 0.68
C HIS A 25 6.63 -5.14 1.06
N LYS A 26 7.83 -4.65 0.73
CA LYS A 26 9.09 -5.32 1.10
C LYS A 26 9.24 -5.36 2.63
N PHE A 27 8.93 -4.26 3.30
CA PHE A 27 8.99 -4.14 4.75
C PHE A 27 7.95 -5.02 5.45
N SER A 28 6.74 -5.15 4.89
CA SER A 28 5.68 -5.98 5.46
C SER A 28 6.01 -7.48 5.45
N LYS A 29 6.99 -7.88 4.64
CA LYS A 29 7.54 -9.24 4.53
C LYS A 29 8.92 -9.38 5.19
N LEU A 30 9.46 -8.31 5.79
CA LEU A 30 10.80 -8.33 6.35
C LEU A 30 10.82 -9.05 7.70
N GLY A 31 11.61 -10.11 7.80
CA GLY A 31 11.66 -10.98 8.97
C GLY A 31 10.44 -11.91 9.07
N LYS A 32 10.25 -12.55 10.21
CA LYS A 32 9.07 -13.41 10.48
C LYS A 32 7.79 -12.61 10.80
N ARG A 33 7.76 -11.31 10.53
CA ARG A 33 6.63 -10.42 10.82
C ARG A 33 5.81 -10.27 9.55
N ASN A 34 4.60 -10.82 9.56
CA ASN A 34 3.66 -10.74 8.44
C ASN A 34 2.73 -9.56 8.68
N LEU A 35 3.19 -8.33 8.39
CA LEU A 35 2.45 -7.10 8.69
C LEU A 35 1.33 -6.89 7.67
N THR A 36 0.15 -6.53 8.17
CA THR A 36 -1.01 -6.16 7.36
C THR A 36 -0.93 -4.67 6.98
N TRP A 37 -1.23 -4.35 5.73
CA TRP A 37 -1.16 -2.97 5.27
C TRP A 37 -2.23 -2.64 4.23
N ALA A 38 -2.60 -1.36 4.16
CA ALA A 38 -3.55 -0.84 3.18
C ALA A 38 -3.15 0.54 2.63
N VAL A 39 -3.90 0.99 1.62
CA VAL A 39 -3.78 2.32 1.02
C VAL A 39 -5.06 3.13 1.18
N ALA A 40 -4.91 4.44 1.34
CA ALA A 40 -6.01 5.38 1.43
C ALA A 40 -5.82 6.56 0.46
N GLY A 41 -6.93 7.06 -0.07
CA GLY A 41 -6.97 8.13 -1.05
C GLY A 41 -8.39 8.56 -1.40
N ARG A 42 -8.50 9.72 -2.08
CA ARG A 42 -9.79 10.36 -2.38
C ARG A 42 -10.56 9.73 -3.53
N SER A 43 -9.88 9.06 -4.46
CA SER A 43 -10.48 8.47 -5.66
C SER A 43 -10.27 6.96 -5.68
N LYS A 44 -11.38 6.22 -5.62
CA LYS A 44 -11.39 4.76 -5.69
C LYS A 44 -10.77 4.22 -6.98
N ASN A 45 -11.00 4.89 -8.11
CA ASN A 45 -10.44 4.51 -9.40
C ASN A 45 -8.92 4.65 -9.39
N LYS A 46 -8.39 5.81 -8.98
CA LYS A 46 -6.94 6.03 -8.86
C LYS A 46 -6.27 5.06 -7.88
N LEU A 47 -6.97 4.66 -6.81
CA LEU A 47 -6.49 3.65 -5.88
C LEU A 47 -6.38 2.25 -6.51
N ARG A 48 -7.37 1.84 -7.32
CA ARG A 48 -7.30 0.57 -8.07
C ARG A 48 -6.16 0.60 -9.09
N ASP A 49 -6.02 1.71 -9.82
CA ASP A 49 -4.97 1.87 -10.81
C ASP A 49 -3.58 1.76 -10.18
N ILE A 50 -3.35 2.42 -9.03
CA ILE A 50 -2.04 2.36 -8.39
C ILE A 50 -1.74 0.99 -7.80
N LEU A 51 -2.74 0.28 -7.28
CA LEU A 51 -2.58 -1.10 -6.81
C LEU A 51 -2.23 -2.04 -7.98
N ASN A 52 -2.88 -1.88 -9.13
CA ASN A 52 -2.55 -2.63 -10.34
C ASN A 52 -1.13 -2.31 -10.85
N CYS A 53 -0.73 -1.05 -10.82
CA CYS A 53 0.63 -0.64 -11.17
C CYS A 53 1.68 -1.18 -10.20
N ALA A 54 1.39 -1.16 -8.89
CA ALA A 54 2.28 -1.67 -7.86
C ALA A 54 2.43 -3.20 -7.95
N ALA A 55 1.33 -3.92 -8.20
CA ALA A 55 1.33 -5.38 -8.37
C ALA A 55 2.19 -5.86 -9.56
N LYS A 56 2.36 -5.03 -10.61
CA LYS A 56 3.28 -5.34 -11.73
C LYS A 56 4.76 -5.14 -11.39
N LYS A 57 5.07 -4.44 -10.30
CA LYS A 57 6.44 -4.03 -9.89
C LYS A 57 6.97 -4.82 -8.70
N ILE A 58 6.16 -5.68 -8.11
CA ILE A 58 6.42 -6.48 -6.91
C ILE A 58 6.39 -7.95 -7.33
#